data_AF-A0A950MXQ2-F1
#
_entry.id   AF-A0A950MXQ2-F1
#
_cell.length_a   1.000
_cell.length_b   1.000
_cell.length_c   1.000
_cell.angle_alpha   90.00
_cell.angle_beta   90.00
_cell.angle_gamma   90.00
#
_symmetry.space_group_name_H-M   'P 1'
#
loop_
_entity.id
_entity.type
_entity.pdbx_description
1 polymer ?
#
loop_
_entity_poly.entity_id
_entity_poly.type
_entity_poly.pdbx_seq_one_letter_code
_entity_poly.pdbx_strand_id
1 'polypeptide(L)' 'MTGREGYRRKALECVRAAEGLRDPGERNKLLRIAGLYMSLAHRIAERYERGTAHRQPDHDQYPEDA' A
#
# COMPACT_ATOMS: atom_id res chain seq x y z
N MET A 1 -4.18 1.01 13.12
CA MET A 1 -4.55 1.24 11.71
C MET A 1 -3.30 1.28 10.82
N THR A 2 -2.73 0.13 10.47
CA THR A 2 -1.57 0.05 9.55
C THR A 2 -1.93 -0.85 8.37
N GLY A 3 -2.59 -0.24 7.38
CA GLY A 3 -2.87 -0.83 6.07
C GLY A 3 -2.50 0.17 4.97
N ARG A 4 -2.81 -0.15 3.70
CA ARG A 4 -2.54 0.71 2.52
C ARG A 4 -2.88 2.18 2.75
N GLU A 5 -4.06 2.47 3.28
CA GLU A 5 -4.54 3.83 3.53
C GLU A 5 -3.76 4.55 4.63
N GLY A 6 -3.34 3.82 5.67
CA GLY A 6 -2.50 4.37 6.73
C GLY A 6 -1.14 4.82 6.21
N TYR A 7 -0.53 4.04 5.31
CA TYR A 7 0.72 4.42 4.67
C TYR A 7 0.53 5.59 3.69
N ARG A 8 -0.56 5.60 2.91
CA ARG A 8 -0.88 6.74 2.04
C ARG A 8 -1.06 8.04 2.84
N ARG A 9 -1.74 7.98 3.99
CA ARG A 9 -1.93 9.13 4.88
C ARG A 9 -0.60 9.66 5.40
N LYS A 10 0.26 8.78 5.92
CA LYS A 10 1.61 9.15 6.38
C LYS A 10 2.46 9.78 5.28
N ALA A 11 2.38 9.28 4.05
CA ALA A 11 3.08 9.89 2.92
C ALA A 11 2.62 11.34 2.68
N LEU A 12 1.30 11.58 2.70
CA LEU A 12 0.73 12.92 2.51
C LEU A 12 1.10 13.87 3.67
N GLU A 13 1.13 13.37 4.91
CA GLU A 13 1.60 14.14 6.07
C GLU A 13 3.06 14.57 5.91
N CYS A 14 3.93 13.68 5.43
CA CYS A 14 5.33 14.02 5.15
C CYS A 14 5.48 15.08 4.05
N VAL A 15 4.66 15.01 2.98
CA VAL A 15 4.68 16.04 1.91
C VAL A 15 4.23 17.39 2.46
N ARG A 16 3.12 17.46 3.20
CA ARG A 16 2.63 18.70 3.82
C ARG A 16 3.66 19.30 4.79
N ALA A 17 4.31 18.46 5.58
CA ALA A 17 5.37 18.92 6.48
C ALA A 17 6.58 19.47 5.68
N ALA A 18 6.93 18.84 4.55
CA ALA A 18 8.02 19.28 3.68
C ALA A 18 7.75 20.65 3.02
N GLU A 19 6.51 20.98 2.70
CA GLU A 19 6.10 22.29 2.14
C GLU A 19 6.39 23.45 3.10
N GLY A 20 6.34 23.21 4.41
CA GLY A 20 6.65 24.20 5.44
C GLY A 20 8.14 24.39 5.74
N LEU A 21 9.02 23.54 5.20
CA LEU A 21 10.44 23.57 5.50
C LEU A 21 11.19 24.54 4.59
N ARG A 22 11.98 25.42 5.22
CA ARG A 22 12.91 26.33 4.53
C ARG A 22 14.22 25.65 4.16
N ASP A 23 14.67 24.69 4.96
CA ASP A 23 15.89 23.96 4.69
C ASP A 23 15.68 22.93 3.55
N PRO A 24 16.40 23.04 2.42
CA PRO A 24 16.24 22.12 1.31
C PRO A 24 16.64 20.69 1.66
N GLY A 25 17.58 20.50 2.59
CA GLY A 25 18.05 19.18 3.03
C GLY A 25 17.00 18.43 3.83
N GLU A 26 16.40 19.07 4.83
CA GLU A 26 15.30 18.54 5.62
C GLU A 26 14.05 18.30 4.77
N ARG A 27 13.73 19.22 3.86
CA ARG A 27 12.66 19.04 2.88
C ARG A 27 12.87 17.77 2.06
N ASN A 28 14.07 17.58 1.51
CA ASN A 28 14.40 16.39 0.72
C ASN A 28 14.32 15.09 1.55
N LYS A 29 14.73 15.13 2.83
CA LYS A 29 14.58 13.97 3.73
C LYS A 29 13.11 13.59 3.92
N LEU A 30 12.23 14.56 4.17
CA LEU A 30 10.79 14.31 4.32
C LEU A 30 10.15 13.79 3.04
N LEU A 31 10.50 14.35 1.88
CA LEU A 31 10.01 13.85 0.58
C LEU A 31 10.46 12.41 0.32
N ARG A 32 11.69 12.05 0.71
CA ARG A 32 12.17 10.67 0.62
C ARG A 32 11.36 9.73 1.51
N ILE A 33 11.06 10.13 2.75
CA ILE A 33 10.21 9.35 3.67
C ILE A 33 8.80 9.19 3.09
N ALA A 34 8.22 10.24 2.50
CA ALA A 34 6.93 10.16 1.82
C ALA A 34 6.92 9.09 0.71
N GLY A 35 7.98 9.05 -0.12
CA GLY A 35 8.15 8.03 -1.16
C GLY A 35 8.23 6.60 -0.61
N LEU A 36 8.91 6.40 0.53
CA LEU A 36 8.97 5.09 1.19
C LEU A 36 7.58 4.65 1.68
N TYR A 37 6.79 5.55 2.26
CA TYR A 37 5.42 5.23 2.68
C TYR A 37 4.50 4.90 1.49
N MET A 38 4.61 5.62 0.38
CA MET A 38 3.88 5.26 -0.85
C MET A 38 4.28 3.88 -1.38
N SER A 39 5.58 3.56 -1.34
CA SER A 39 6.08 2.24 -1.77
C SER A 39 5.52 1.11 -0.91
N LEU A 40 5.39 1.32 0.41
CA LEU A 40 4.72 0.37 1.31
C LEU A 40 3.23 0.23 1.00
N ALA A 41 2.54 1.34 0.72
CA ALA A 41 1.14 1.31 0.32
C ALA A 41 0.91 0.50 -0.96
N HIS A 42 1.79 0.67 -1.96
CA HIS A 42 1.75 -0.08 -3.22
C HIS A 42 1.99 -1.57 -3.02
N ARG A 43 3.04 -1.97 -2.27
CA ARG A 43 3.31 -3.38 -1.98
C ARG A 43 2.14 -4.08 -1.28
N ILE A 44 1.45 -3.36 -0.41
CA ILE A 44 0.27 -3.90 0.26
C ILE A 44 -0.88 -4.05 -0.73
N ALA A 45 -1.14 -3.05 -1.58
CA ALA A 45 -2.15 -3.14 -2.62
C ALA A 45 -1.90 -4.35 -3.55
N GLU A 46 -0.68 -4.53 -4.04
CA GLU A 46 -0.29 -5.66 -4.87
C GLU A 46 -0.49 -7.01 -4.17
N ARG A 47 -0.22 -7.09 -2.86
CA ARG A 47 -0.46 -8.31 -2.08
C ARG A 47 -1.95 -8.64 -1.98
N TYR A 48 -2.81 -7.63 -1.83
CA TYR A 48 -4.26 -7.85 -1.82
C TYR A 48 -4.75 -8.34 -3.19
N GLU A 49 -4.29 -7.74 -4.28
CA GLU A 49 -4.67 -8.15 -5.65
C GLU A 49 -4.24 -9.58 -5.97
N ARG A 50 -3.01 -9.98 -5.58
CA ARG A 50 -2.53 -11.35 -5.75
C ARG A 50 -3.25 -12.35 -4.84
N GLY A 51 -3.61 -11.94 -3.62
CA GLY A 51 -4.38 -12.78 -2.68
C GLY A 51 -5.82 -13.03 -3.13
N THR A 52 -6.45 -12.07 -3.81
CA THR A 52 -7.78 -12.25 -4.41
C THR A 52 -7.77 -13.11 -5.68
N ALA A 53 -6.64 -13.17 -6.40
CA ALA A 53 -6.52 -13.97 -7.61
C ALA A 53 -6.41 -15.50 -7.34
N HIS A 54 -6.15 -15.93 -6.10
CA HIS A 54 -6.00 -17.34 -5.75
C HIS A 54 -7.20 -17.96 -5.02
N ARG A 55 -8.33 -17.24 -4.95
CA ARG A 55 -9.60 -17.84 -4.51
C ARG A 55 -10.36 -18.34 -5.73
N GLN A 56 -9.87 -19.41 -6.37
CA GLN A 56 -10.77 -20.27 -7.12
C GLN A 56 -11.74 -20.88 -6.10
N PRO A 57 -13.07 -20.75 -6.28
CA PRO A 57 -13.97 -21.66 -5.61
C PRO A 57 -13.67 -23.05 -6.17
N ASP A 58 -13.22 -23.96 -5.30
CA ASP A 58 -13.30 -25.39 -5.57
C ASP A 58 -14.76 -25.67 -5.94
N HIS A 59 -15.00 -25.87 -7.23
CA HIS A 59 -16.26 -26.38 -7.70
C HIS A 59 -16.34 -27.83 -7.23
N ASP A 60 -17.07 -28.06 -6.14
CA ASP A 60 -17.71 -29.32 -5.83
C ASP A 60 -18.44 -29.83 -7.08
N GLN A 61 -17.82 -30.76 -7.80
CA GLN A 61 -18.46 -31.61 -8.79
C GLN A 61 -17.90 -33.03 -8.64
N TYR A 62 -18.41 -33.75 -7.64
CA TYR A 62 -18.47 -35.20 -7.72
C TYR A 62 -19.78 -35.54 -8.44
N PRO A 63 -19.75 -36.18 -9.62
CA PRO A 63 -20.96 -36.66 -10.26
C PRO A 63 -21.52 -37.83 -9.44
N GLU A 64 -22.78 -37.67 -9.10
CA GLU A 64 -23.71 -38.73 -8.73
C GLU A 64 -23.83 -39.77 -9.86
N ASP A 65 -23.60 -41.03 -9.48
CA ASP A 65 -24.04 -42.30 -10.09
C ASP A 65 -23.74 -42.62 -11.58
N ALA A 66 -22.91 -43.65 -11.80
CA ALA A 66 -23.09 -44.68 -12.84
C ALA A 66 -22.30 -45.97 -12.51
#